data_AF-A0A518U8I3-F1
#
_entry.id   AF-A0A518U8I3-F1
#
_cell.length_a   1.000
_cell.length_b   1.000
_cell.length_c   1.000
_cell.angle_alpha   90.00
_cell.angle_beta   90.00
_cell.angle_gamma   90.00
#
_symmetry.space_group_name_H-M   'P 1'
#
loop_
_entity.id
_entity.type
_entity.pdbx_description
1 polymer ?
#
loop_
_entity_poly.entity_id
_entity_poly.type
_entity_poly.pdbx_seq_one_letter_code
_entity_poly.pdbx_strand_id
1 'polypeptide(L)'
;MLTKDSAPQLLKGEFSHGQTNRLTLESADRQYEATGFTVEKHMNWAELSRRYRGTDPKHWDRIFAGHDKDHETYSAEAKAVAKDGAELNCRLAWPSGKNPQGICSDKAGKEFAVRFD
;
A
#
# COMPACT_ATOMS: atom_id res chain seq x y z
N MET A 1 23.03 8.19 28.08
CA MET A 1 23.12 8.22 26.61
C MET A 1 21.70 8.17 26.08
N LEU A 2 21.16 9.29 25.60
CA LEU A 2 19.86 9.28 24.92
C LEU A 2 20.06 8.68 23.53
N THR A 3 19.46 7.52 23.28
CA THR A 3 19.32 6.97 21.93
C THR A 3 18.51 7.97 21.12
N LYS A 4 19.16 8.57 20.13
CA LYS A 4 18.55 9.47 19.17
C LYS A 4 17.49 8.65 18.43
N ASP A 5 16.22 8.85 18.77
CA ASP A 5 15.06 8.37 17.99
C ASP A 5 15.23 8.91 16.57
N SER A 6 15.90 8.11 15.75
CA SER A 6 16.15 8.44 14.36
C SER A 6 14.85 8.10 13.66
N ALA A 7 14.09 9.13 13.29
CA ALA A 7 12.87 8.96 12.53
C ALA A 7 13.13 7.97 11.36
N PRO A 8 12.18 7.05 11.07
CA PRO A 8 12.37 6.09 9.99
C PRO A 8 12.76 6.82 8.71
N GLN A 9 13.83 6.36 8.07
CA GLN A 9 14.28 6.95 6.82
C GLN A 9 13.16 6.79 5.78
N LEU A 10 12.74 7.91 5.19
CA LEU A 10 11.65 7.93 4.21
C LEU A 10 12.18 7.46 2.86
N LEU A 11 11.59 6.40 2.32
CA LEU A 11 11.76 6.03 0.91
C LEU A 11 10.69 6.74 0.10
N LYS A 12 11.14 7.41 -0.95
CA LYS A 12 10.27 7.96 -2.00
C LYS A 12 10.26 7.00 -3.16
N GLY A 13 9.25 7.09 -4.01
CA GLY A 13 9.18 6.20 -5.15
C GLY A 13 7.93 6.37 -5.97
N GLU A 14 7.78 5.44 -6.89
CA GLU A 14 6.63 5.34 -7.79
C GLU A 14 5.94 3.99 -7.59
N PHE A 15 4.62 4.03 -7.69
CA PHE A 15 3.77 2.85 -7.64
C PHE A 15 2.80 2.89 -8.82
N SER A 16 2.73 1.77 -9.55
CA SER A 16 1.79 1.61 -10.65
C SER A 16 0.94 0.35 -10.44
N HIS A 17 -0.37 0.51 -10.44
CA HIS A 17 -1.35 -0.58 -10.44
C HIS A 17 -2.00 -0.71 -11.82
N GLY A 18 -1.83 -1.85 -12.48
CA GLY A 18 -2.29 -2.06 -13.86
C GLY A 18 -2.08 -3.49 -14.34
N GLN A 19 -1.83 -3.68 -15.64
CA GLN A 19 -1.58 -5.01 -16.23
C GLN A 19 -0.41 -5.74 -15.55
N THR A 20 0.59 -4.99 -15.11
CA THR A 20 1.66 -5.50 -14.25
C THR A 20 1.93 -4.46 -13.18
N ASN A 21 1.76 -4.87 -11.92
CA ASN A 21 2.04 -3.98 -10.80
C ASN A 21 3.54 -3.72 -10.70
N ARG A 22 3.91 -2.47 -10.45
CA ARG A 22 5.30 -2.03 -10.34
C ARG A 22 5.48 -1.14 -9.13
N LEU A 23 6.61 -1.31 -8.47
CA LEU A 23 7.07 -0.50 -7.36
C LEU A 23 8.54 -0.15 -7.61
N THR A 24 8.85 1.14 -7.57
CA THR A 24 10.22 1.65 -7.57
C THR A 24 10.42 2.47 -6.31
N LEU A 25 11.51 2.25 -5.58
CA LEU A 25 11.84 2.96 -4.35
C LEU A 25 13.27 3.49 -4.41
N GLU A 26 13.44 4.72 -3.96
CA GLU A 26 14.72 5.41 -3.93
C GLU A 26 15.14 5.73 -2.50
N SER A 27 16.39 5.40 -2.21
CA SER A 27 17.17 5.85 -1.07
C SER A 27 18.32 6.72 -1.57
N ALA A 28 19.10 7.31 -0.67
CA ALA A 28 20.25 8.15 -1.05
C ALA A 28 21.25 7.43 -1.99
N ASP A 29 21.44 6.13 -1.81
CA ASP A 29 22.52 5.38 -2.47
C ASP A 29 22.01 4.23 -3.36
N ARG A 30 20.70 3.95 -3.35
CA ARG A 30 20.11 2.77 -4.03
C ARG A 30 18.71 3.03 -4.56
N GLN A 31 18.44 2.41 -5.70
CA GLN A 31 17.12 2.21 -6.26
C GLN A 31 16.73 0.73 -6.16
N TYR A 32 15.51 0.47 -5.71
CA TYR A 32 14.92 -0.86 -5.58
C TYR A 32 13.71 -0.99 -6.49
N GLU A 33 13.51 -2.17 -7.08
CA GLU A 33 12.40 -2.43 -7.99
C GLU A 33 11.67 -3.72 -7.65
N ALA A 34 10.34 -3.71 -7.73
CA ALA A 34 9.50 -4.90 -7.69
C ALA A 34 8.47 -4.86 -8.82
N THR A 35 8.21 -6.00 -9.44
CA THR A 35 7.20 -6.15 -10.50
C THR A 35 6.38 -7.40 -10.31
N GLY A 36 5.11 -7.37 -10.72
CA GLY A 36 4.26 -8.57 -10.76
C GLY A 36 3.76 -9.05 -9.40
N PHE A 37 3.85 -8.22 -8.36
CA PHE A 37 3.24 -8.51 -7.06
C PHE A 37 1.71 -8.38 -7.12
N THR A 38 1.02 -9.04 -6.19
CA THR A 38 -0.45 -8.99 -6.09
C THR A 38 -0.89 -7.74 -5.33
N VAL A 39 -1.95 -7.10 -5.83
CA VAL A 39 -2.72 -6.11 -5.08
C VAL A 39 -4.02 -6.77 -4.65
N GLU A 40 -4.23 -6.84 -3.35
CA GLU A 40 -5.46 -7.35 -2.76
C GLU A 40 -6.46 -6.23 -2.57
N LYS A 41 -7.74 -6.56 -2.76
CA LYS A 41 -8.86 -5.64 -2.57
C LYS A 41 -9.71 -6.11 -1.41
N HIS A 42 -9.99 -5.20 -0.49
CA HIS A 42 -10.68 -5.45 0.77
C HIS A 42 -11.92 -4.58 0.88
N MET A 43 -12.93 -5.11 1.56
CA MET A 43 -14.17 -4.40 1.84
C MET A 43 -14.83 -4.94 3.12
N ASN A 44 -15.20 -4.05 4.03
CA ASN A 44 -15.86 -4.44 5.28
C ASN A 44 -17.37 -4.57 5.09
N TRP A 45 -17.81 -5.68 4.48
CA TRP A 45 -19.22 -5.92 4.18
C TRP A 45 -20.14 -5.88 5.40
N ALA A 46 -19.65 -6.31 6.57
CA ALA A 46 -20.44 -6.31 7.81
C ALA A 46 -20.77 -4.88 8.25
N GLU A 47 -19.77 -3.99 8.25
CA GLU A 47 -19.95 -2.58 8.57
C GLU A 47 -20.83 -1.87 7.52
N LEU A 48 -20.56 -2.07 6.24
CA LEU A 48 -21.32 -1.44 5.16
C LEU A 48 -22.80 -1.86 5.21
N SER A 49 -23.06 -3.15 5.44
CA SER A 49 -24.42 -3.66 5.61
C SER A 49 -25.11 -3.02 6.81
N ARG A 50 -24.41 -2.89 7.94
CA ARG A 50 -24.95 -2.23 9.15
C ARG A 50 -25.26 -0.75 8.91
N ARG A 51 -24.41 -0.04 8.17
CA ARG A 51 -24.55 1.41 7.94
C ARG A 51 -25.63 1.75 6.91
N TYR A 52 -25.64 1.06 5.78
CA TYR A 52 -26.39 1.50 4.60
C TYR A 52 -27.62 0.67 4.28
N ARG A 53 -27.63 -0.65 4.52
CA ARG A 53 -28.69 -1.55 4.01
C ARG A 53 -30.11 -1.10 4.36
N GLY A 54 -30.33 -0.64 5.60
CA GLY A 54 -31.64 -0.15 6.06
C GLY A 54 -31.79 1.38 6.03
N THR A 55 -30.68 2.11 6.12
CA THR A 55 -30.67 3.57 6.29
C THR A 55 -30.63 4.31 4.96
N ASP A 56 -29.86 3.80 4.00
CA ASP A 56 -29.76 4.32 2.64
C ASP A 56 -29.68 3.14 1.63
N PRO A 57 -30.84 2.55 1.29
CA PRO A 57 -30.89 1.39 0.42
C PRO A 57 -30.33 1.65 -0.99
N LYS A 58 -30.47 2.89 -1.50
CA LYS A 58 -29.94 3.26 -2.82
C LYS A 58 -28.41 3.26 -2.81
N HIS A 59 -27.81 3.80 -1.75
CA HIS A 59 -26.35 3.75 -1.59
C HIS A 59 -25.88 2.30 -1.42
N TRP A 60 -26.57 1.52 -0.58
CA TRP A 60 -26.29 0.09 -0.41
C TRP A 60 -26.29 -0.69 -1.73
N ASP A 61 -27.31 -0.51 -2.56
CA ASP A 61 -27.41 -1.19 -3.86
C ASP A 61 -26.26 -0.81 -4.80
N ARG A 62 -25.79 0.45 -4.76
CA ARG A 62 -24.63 0.89 -5.56
C ARG A 62 -23.33 0.25 -5.09
N ILE A 63 -23.12 0.12 -3.78
CA ILE A 63 -21.97 -0.57 -3.19
C ILE A 63 -21.99 -2.04 -3.60
N PHE A 64 -23.12 -2.71 -3.40
CA PHE A 64 -23.27 -4.13 -3.70
C PHE A 64 -23.10 -4.44 -5.20
N ALA A 65 -23.58 -3.56 -6.08
CA ALA A 65 -23.37 -3.65 -7.52
C ALA A 65 -21.95 -3.30 -7.98
N GLY A 66 -21.06 -2.86 -7.08
CA GLY A 66 -19.69 -2.47 -7.39
C GLY A 66 -19.56 -1.14 -8.15
N HIS A 67 -20.60 -0.32 -8.13
CA HIS A 67 -20.60 1.03 -8.72
C HIS A 67 -20.06 2.09 -7.77
N ASP A 68 -20.06 1.80 -6.47
CA ASP A 68 -19.40 2.61 -5.45
C ASP A 68 -18.11 1.91 -5.01
N LYS A 69 -16.98 2.57 -5.26
CA LYS A 69 -15.64 2.09 -4.91
C LYS A 69 -15.04 2.84 -3.73
N ASP A 70 -15.76 3.78 -3.13
CA ASP A 70 -15.23 4.67 -2.09
C ASP A 70 -14.94 3.90 -0.79
N HIS A 71 -15.56 2.72 -0.64
CA HIS A 71 -15.39 1.82 0.51
C HIS A 71 -14.34 0.73 0.28
N GLU A 72 -13.74 0.69 -0.90
CA GLU A 72 -12.67 -0.26 -1.20
C GLU A 72 -11.36 0.19 -0.55
N THR A 73 -10.69 -0.74 0.11
CA THR A 73 -9.29 -0.58 0.51
C THR A 73 -8.44 -1.60 -0.22
N TYR A 74 -7.18 -1.26 -0.43
CA TYR A 74 -6.23 -2.06 -1.18
C TYR A 74 -5.00 -2.30 -0.32
N SER A 75 -4.37 -3.47 -0.51
CA SER A 75 -3.06 -3.76 0.07
C SER A 75 -2.15 -4.48 -0.92
N ALA A 76 -0.86 -4.38 -0.70
CA ALA A 76 0.13 -5.13 -1.47
C ALA A 76 1.32 -5.50 -0.60
N GLU A 77 1.83 -6.70 -0.81
CA GLU A 77 3.15 -7.11 -0.35
C GLU A 77 4.08 -7.21 -1.55
N ALA A 78 5.21 -6.51 -1.51
CA ALA A 78 6.16 -6.46 -2.60
C ALA A 78 7.58 -6.66 -2.09
N LYS A 79 8.35 -7.51 -2.78
CA LYS A 79 9.78 -7.68 -2.54
C LYS A 79 10.56 -6.88 -3.58
N ALA A 80 11.10 -5.73 -3.17
CA ALA A 80 11.88 -4.85 -4.03
C ALA A 80 13.37 -5.19 -3.94
N VAL A 81 14.05 -5.23 -5.09
CA VAL A 81 15.45 -5.65 -5.19
C VAL A 81 16.26 -4.56 -5.89
N ALA A 82 17.42 -4.23 -5.34
CA ALA A 82 18.38 -3.31 -5.94
C ALA A 82 19.38 -4.05 -6.84
N LYS A 83 20.12 -3.32 -7.68
CA LYS A 83 21.12 -3.90 -8.60
C LYS A 83 22.23 -4.68 -7.90
N ASP A 84 22.58 -4.31 -6.67
CA ASP A 84 23.57 -4.98 -5.83
C ASP A 84 23.01 -6.21 -5.09
N GLY A 85 21.74 -6.54 -5.30
CA GLY A 85 21.05 -7.66 -4.64
C GLY A 85 20.51 -7.33 -3.25
N ALA A 86 20.59 -6.07 -2.78
CA ALA A 86 19.92 -5.66 -1.55
C ALA A 86 18.40 -5.78 -1.73
N GLU A 87 17.69 -6.23 -0.68
CA GLU A 87 16.26 -6.52 -0.73
C GLU A 87 15.50 -5.72 0.32
N LEU A 88 14.30 -5.28 -0.04
CA LEU A 88 13.31 -4.69 0.85
C LEU A 88 11.99 -5.45 0.74
N ASN A 89 11.40 -5.80 1.87
CA ASN A 89 10.05 -6.35 1.96
C ASN A 89 9.09 -5.24 2.34
N CYS A 90 8.17 -4.90 1.45
CA CYS A 90 7.28 -3.77 1.58
C CYS A 90 5.85 -4.23 1.81
N ARG A 91 5.19 -3.65 2.82
CA ARG A 91 3.77 -3.83 3.12
C ARG A 91 3.08 -2.48 2.92
N LEU A 92 2.18 -2.42 1.94
CA LEU A 92 1.51 -1.20 1.51
C LEU A 92 0.00 -1.35 1.69
N ALA A 93 -0.68 -0.25 2.05
CA ALA A 93 -2.13 -0.16 2.10
C ALA A 93 -2.62 1.24 1.71
N TRP A 94 -3.78 1.30 1.05
CA TRP A 94 -4.44 2.57 0.70
C TRP A 94 -5.94 2.40 0.47
N PRO A 95 -6.75 3.44 0.76
CA PRO A 95 -8.12 3.49 0.30
C PRO A 95 -8.19 3.79 -1.20
N SER A 96 -9.33 3.46 -1.82
CA SER A 96 -9.63 3.80 -3.20
C SER A 96 -9.40 5.30 -3.48
N GLY A 97 -8.81 5.60 -4.64
CA GLY A 97 -8.53 6.98 -5.06
C GLY A 97 -7.41 7.70 -4.28
N LYS A 98 -6.66 7.00 -3.42
CA LYS A 98 -5.47 7.54 -2.74
C LYS A 98 -4.21 6.76 -3.11
N ASN A 99 -3.05 7.39 -2.88
CA ASN A 99 -1.76 6.75 -3.06
C ASN A 99 -1.50 5.70 -1.96
N PRO A 100 -0.78 4.62 -2.28
CA PRO A 100 -0.23 3.67 -1.30
C PRO A 100 0.54 4.37 -0.18
N GLN A 101 0.50 3.80 1.00
CA GLN A 101 1.40 4.16 2.10
C GLN A 101 1.79 2.88 2.84
N GLY A 102 2.94 2.88 3.49
CA GLY A 102 3.34 1.69 4.24
C GLY A 102 4.76 1.71 4.75
N ILE A 103 5.27 0.51 4.99
CA ILE A 103 6.58 0.25 5.57
C ILE A 103 7.31 -0.76 4.71
N CYS A 104 8.56 -0.48 4.40
CA CYS A 104 9.51 -1.47 3.92
C CYS A 104 10.50 -1.84 5.02
N SER A 105 10.95 -3.10 5.04
CA SER A 105 12.03 -3.54 5.92
C SER A 105 13.13 -4.25 5.15
N ASP A 106 14.38 -4.03 5.56
CA ASP A 106 15.52 -4.79 5.07
C ASP A 106 15.66 -6.14 5.80
N LYS A 107 16.65 -6.96 5.39
CA LYS A 107 16.94 -8.26 6.02
C LYS A 107 17.35 -8.16 7.49
N ALA A 108 17.83 -7.00 7.94
CA ALA A 108 18.18 -6.75 9.34
C ALA A 108 16.97 -6.29 10.16
N GLY A 109 15.80 -6.13 9.55
CA GLY A 109 14.58 -5.65 10.19
C GLY A 109 14.53 -4.14 10.36
N LYS A 110 15.45 -3.38 9.74
CA LYS A 110 15.37 -1.91 9.76
C LYS A 110 14.18 -1.47 8.92
N GLU A 111 13.30 -0.67 9.52
CA GLU A 111 12.09 -0.17 8.88
C GLU A 111 12.28 1.20 8.22
N PHE A 112 11.60 1.36 7.09
CA PHE A 112 11.57 2.56 6.27
C PHE A 112 10.13 2.91 5.99
N ALA A 113 9.72 4.12 6.35
CA ALA A 113 8.42 4.63 5.95
C ALA A 113 8.43 4.86 4.43
N VAL A 114 7.30 4.58 3.77
CA VAL A 114 7.15 4.80 2.33
C VAL A 114 5.99 5.72 2.06
N ARG A 115 6.25 6.72 1.23
CA ARG A 115 5.21 7.59 0.65
C ARG A 115 5.47 7.78 -0.83
N PHE A 116 4.37 7.77 -1.57
CA PHE A 116 4.35 8.02 -3.01
C PHE A 116 3.70 9.37 -3.23
N ASP A 117 4.35 10.20 -4.04
CA ASP A 117 3.86 11.53 -4.41
C ASP A 117 2.64 11.42 -5.35
#